data_AF-A0A7X1FQ05-F1
#
_entry.id   AF-A0A7X1FQ05-F1
#
_cell.length_a   1.000
_cell.length_b   1.000
_cell.length_c   1.000
_cell.angle_alpha   90.00
_cell.angle_beta   90.00
_cell.angle_gamma   90.00
#
_symmetry.space_group_name_H-M   'P 1'
#
loop_
_entity.id
_entity.type
_entity.pdbx_description
1 polymer ?
#
loop_
_entity_poly.entity_id
_entity_poly.type
_entity_poly.pdbx_seq_one_letter_code
_entity_poly.pdbx_strand_id
1 'polypeptide(L)'
;MKHNWRRVAAGAAVVMLGLALSACLLTPGRFTSALDLRRDGRFSFTYSGEIRMLALSKLAEKAQAEKNAFTPSDCFDENMAKRPCKATELAEQRKTWDDERKASADRRARESEQMKALLGGIDPSSPAAAEELATRLRRQAGWKSVIYKGDGLYVVDFSLSGRLDHDFAFPTIERFPMANPFIQLTRRADGSVRVDAPGFGPASGAGNPFTAMMSGAMSEMGGAAGKAPALPTFDGTFTITTDGQVLANNTDEGPQPDPAGQRLAWVLNARSAAAPTALVRLGQ
;
A
#
# COMPACT_ATOMS: atom_id res chain seq x y z
N MET A 1 34.15 18.40 -17.52
CA MET A 1 33.22 17.24 -17.49
C MET A 1 32.67 16.87 -16.10
N LYS A 2 33.34 17.16 -14.97
CA LYS A 2 32.85 16.82 -13.60
C LYS A 2 31.62 17.61 -13.11
N HIS A 3 31.28 18.74 -13.73
CA HIS A 3 30.21 19.63 -13.27
C HIS A 3 28.79 19.21 -13.71
N ASN A 4 28.67 18.48 -14.83
CA ASN A 4 27.38 18.01 -15.35
C ASN A 4 26.86 16.76 -14.62
N TRP A 5 27.76 15.92 -14.09
CA TRP A 5 27.36 14.72 -13.32
C TRP A 5 26.56 15.08 -12.06
N ARG A 6 26.98 16.10 -11.30
CA ARG A 6 26.30 16.49 -10.05
C ARG A 6 24.89 17.05 -10.31
N ARG A 7 24.69 17.73 -11.44
CA ARG A 7 23.38 18.28 -11.86
C ARG A 7 22.45 17.20 -12.42
N VAL A 8 23.00 16.25 -13.19
CA VAL A 8 22.24 15.08 -13.68
C VAL A 8 21.87 14.14 -12.53
N ALA A 9 22.77 13.89 -11.58
CA ALA A 9 22.50 13.09 -10.39
C ALA A 9 21.46 13.74 -9.46
N ALA A 10 21.50 15.07 -9.29
CA ALA A 10 20.49 15.80 -8.53
C ALA A 10 19.12 15.76 -9.23
N GLY A 11 19.07 15.91 -10.56
CA GLY A 11 17.83 15.79 -11.34
C GLY A 11 17.22 14.40 -11.28
N ALA A 12 18.03 13.35 -11.41
CA ALA A 12 17.59 11.96 -11.30
C ALA A 12 17.08 11.61 -9.89
N ALA A 13 17.72 12.13 -8.84
CA ALA A 13 17.28 11.94 -7.46
C ALA A 13 15.92 12.60 -7.19
N VAL A 14 15.67 13.80 -7.75
CA VAL A 14 14.38 14.51 -7.60
C VAL A 14 13.25 13.80 -8.36
N VAL A 15 13.52 13.26 -9.55
CA VAL A 15 12.53 12.48 -10.32
C VAL A 15 12.21 11.15 -9.63
N MET A 16 13.21 10.43 -9.10
CA MET A 16 12.97 9.20 -8.33
C MET A 16 12.23 9.46 -7.02
N LEU A 17 12.51 10.58 -6.33
CA LEU A 17 11.78 10.96 -5.11
C LEU A 17 10.32 11.32 -5.42
N GLY A 18 10.06 12.04 -6.52
CA GLY A 18 8.72 12.39 -6.96
C GLY A 18 7.86 11.18 -7.37
N LEU A 19 8.48 10.15 -7.95
CA LEU A 19 7.80 8.90 -8.34
C LEU A 19 7.56 7.93 -7.17
N ALA A 20 8.24 8.12 -6.03
CA ALA A 20 8.00 7.33 -4.81
C ALA A 20 6.73 7.76 -4.05
N LEU A 21 6.22 8.98 -4.27
CA LEU A 21 5.05 9.52 -3.57
C LEU A 21 3.70 8.91 -4.03
N SER A 22 3.66 8.16 -5.14
CA SER A 22 2.44 7.54 -5.67
C SER A 22 2.20 6.11 -5.15
N ALA A 23 2.99 5.64 -4.19
CA ALA A 23 2.78 4.34 -3.57
C ALA A 23 1.55 4.38 -2.64
N CYS A 24 0.47 3.70 -3.03
CA CYS A 24 -0.64 3.40 -2.13
C CYS A 24 -0.11 2.61 -0.93
N LEU A 25 -0.31 3.14 0.28
CA LEU A 25 0.18 2.56 1.51
C LEU A 25 -0.57 1.26 1.86
N LEU A 26 -1.88 1.27 1.60
CA LEU A 26 -2.79 0.16 1.75
C LEU A 26 -3.14 -0.38 0.37
N THR A 27 -3.07 -1.70 0.22
CA THR A 27 -3.40 -2.37 -1.04
C THR A 27 -4.28 -3.59 -0.75
N PRO A 28 -5.44 -3.73 -1.41
CA PRO A 28 -6.25 -4.93 -1.27
C PRO A 28 -5.56 -6.12 -1.96
N GLY A 29 -5.66 -7.31 -1.37
CA GLY A 29 -5.25 -8.57 -1.98
C GLY A 29 -6.46 -9.29 -2.59
N ARG A 30 -6.74 -10.50 -2.08
CA ARG A 30 -8.00 -11.19 -2.38
C ARG A 30 -9.15 -10.67 -1.55
N PHE A 31 -10.30 -10.34 -2.16
CA PHE A 31 -11.43 -9.82 -1.39
C PHE A 31 -12.80 -10.02 -2.03
N THR A 32 -13.82 -9.94 -1.19
CA THR A 32 -15.21 -9.73 -1.57
C THR A 32 -15.72 -8.50 -0.84
N SER A 33 -16.31 -7.57 -1.57
CA SER A 33 -16.87 -6.34 -1.01
C SER A 33 -18.25 -6.07 -1.58
N ALA A 34 -19.16 -5.56 -0.74
CA ALA A 34 -20.51 -5.21 -1.16
C ALA A 34 -20.94 -3.90 -0.53
N LEU A 35 -21.72 -3.13 -1.28
CA LEU A 35 -22.44 -1.94 -0.83
C LEU A 35 -23.92 -2.15 -1.09
N ASP A 36 -24.74 -2.14 -0.04
CA ASP A 36 -26.19 -1.94 -0.17
C ASP A 36 -26.46 -0.45 0.07
N LEU A 37 -27.03 0.24 -0.92
CA LEU A 37 -27.37 1.65 -0.86
C LEU A 37 -28.85 1.83 -1.16
N ARG A 38 -29.63 2.22 -0.14
CA ARG A 38 -31.08 2.36 -0.26
C ARG A 38 -31.46 3.78 -0.65
N ARG A 39 -32.56 3.92 -1.39
CA ARG A 39 -33.17 5.18 -1.77
C ARG A 39 -33.51 6.07 -0.57
N ASP A 40 -33.75 5.50 0.60
CA ASP A 40 -34.04 6.26 1.83
C ASP A 40 -32.76 6.73 2.56
N GLY A 41 -31.58 6.52 1.96
CA GLY A 41 -30.29 6.89 2.51
C GLY A 41 -29.70 5.87 3.49
N ARG A 42 -30.38 4.76 3.81
CA ARG A 42 -29.73 3.65 4.53
C ARG A 42 -28.66 3.03 3.66
N PHE A 43 -27.56 2.64 4.27
CA PHE A 43 -26.51 1.89 3.59
C PHE A 43 -25.92 0.81 4.49
N SER A 44 -25.37 -0.22 3.86
CA SER A 44 -24.43 -1.14 4.51
C SER A 44 -23.24 -1.39 3.60
N PHE A 45 -22.05 -1.40 4.17
CA PHE A 45 -20.82 -1.72 3.45
C PHE A 45 -20.12 -2.88 4.13
N THR A 46 -19.68 -3.84 3.32
CA THR A 46 -18.89 -4.99 3.77
C THR A 46 -17.61 -5.14 2.98
N TYR A 47 -16.58 -5.60 3.67
CA TYR A 47 -15.31 -5.99 3.07
C TYR A 47 -14.73 -7.18 3.83
N SER A 48 -14.60 -8.30 3.15
CA SER A 48 -13.95 -9.51 3.66
C SER A 48 -12.80 -9.87 2.74
N GLY A 49 -11.58 -9.87 3.25
CA GLY A 49 -10.41 -10.10 2.40
C GLY A 49 -9.07 -9.69 2.99
N GLU A 50 -8.10 -9.59 2.11
CA GLU A 50 -6.71 -9.27 2.40
C GLU A 50 -6.45 -7.77 2.27
N ILE A 51 -5.79 -7.19 3.27
CA ILE A 51 -5.20 -5.84 3.22
C ILE A 51 -3.70 -5.98 3.43
N ARG A 52 -2.89 -5.44 2.50
CA ARG A 52 -1.44 -5.38 2.61
C ARG A 52 -0.96 -3.98 2.93
N MET A 53 0.01 -3.89 3.82
CA MET A 53 0.71 -2.66 4.18
C MET A 53 2.16 -2.72 3.73
N LEU A 54 2.44 -2.09 2.60
CA LEU A 54 3.75 -2.14 1.94
C LEU A 54 4.86 -1.42 2.72
N ALA A 55 4.51 -0.42 3.55
CA ALA A 55 5.51 0.29 4.35
C ALA A 55 6.13 -0.62 5.43
N LEU A 56 5.33 -1.48 6.06
CA LEU A 56 5.82 -2.34 7.14
C LEU A 56 6.74 -3.44 6.61
N SER A 57 6.44 -4.02 5.44
CA SER A 57 7.25 -5.08 4.85
C SER A 57 8.62 -4.57 4.39
N LYS A 58 8.68 -3.47 3.63
CA LYS A 58 9.96 -2.89 3.18
C LYS A 58 10.86 -2.43 4.33
N LEU A 59 10.26 -1.94 5.41
CA LEU A 59 11.03 -1.50 6.58
C LEU A 59 11.60 -2.69 7.36
N ALA A 60 10.85 -3.79 7.48
CA ALA A 60 11.35 -5.04 8.05
C ALA A 60 12.53 -5.60 7.24
N GLU A 61 12.44 -5.59 5.90
CA GLU A 61 13.54 -6.01 5.02
C GLU A 61 14.80 -5.16 5.20
N LYS A 62 14.66 -3.83 5.27
CA LYS A 62 15.79 -2.91 5.51
C LYS A 62 16.42 -3.15 6.89
N ALA A 63 15.60 -3.34 7.93
CA ALA A 63 16.08 -3.65 9.27
C ALA A 63 16.84 -4.99 9.34
N GLN A 64 16.46 -5.97 8.53
CA GLN A 64 17.13 -7.27 8.41
C GLN A 64 18.52 -7.13 7.74
N ALA A 65 18.61 -6.38 6.64
CA ALA A 65 19.85 -6.17 5.89
C ALA A 65 20.96 -5.49 6.72
N GLU A 66 20.58 -4.69 7.71
CA GLU A 66 21.51 -3.94 8.58
C GLU A 66 22.04 -4.72 9.79
N LYS A 67 21.59 -5.97 10.01
CA LYS A 67 22.11 -6.86 11.07
C LYS A 67 23.37 -7.61 10.66
N ASN A 68 23.86 -7.42 9.44
CA ASN A 68 25.07 -8.09 8.95
C ASN A 68 26.32 -7.65 9.74
N ALA A 69 27.16 -8.62 10.09
CA ALA A 69 28.43 -8.39 10.80
C ALA A 69 29.46 -7.68 9.90
N PHE A 70 30.48 -7.06 10.50
CA PHE A 70 31.60 -6.48 9.77
C PHE A 70 32.29 -7.55 8.91
N THR A 71 32.25 -7.36 7.59
CA THR A 71 33.01 -8.15 6.63
C THR A 71 34.08 -7.25 6.03
N PRO A 72 35.39 -7.53 6.22
CA PRO A 72 36.46 -6.74 5.62
C PRO A 72 36.33 -6.73 4.09
N SER A 73 36.56 -5.58 3.48
CA SER A 73 36.66 -5.48 2.02
C SER A 73 38.02 -5.99 1.54
N ASP A 74 38.07 -6.53 0.32
CA ASP A 74 39.31 -6.98 -0.31
C ASP A 74 40.33 -5.83 -0.40
N CYS A 75 41.58 -6.11 -0.02
CA CYS A 75 42.68 -5.17 -0.15
C CYS A 75 43.49 -5.48 -1.41
N PHE A 76 43.91 -4.42 -2.11
CA PHE A 76 44.66 -4.52 -3.35
C PHE A 76 46.07 -3.93 -3.19
N ASP A 77 47.02 -4.40 -3.98
CA ASP A 77 48.33 -3.79 -4.14
C ASP A 77 48.33 -2.72 -5.24
N GLU A 78 49.51 -2.14 -5.53
CA GLU A 78 49.68 -1.10 -6.54
C GLU A 78 49.38 -1.58 -7.97
N ASN A 79 49.34 -2.89 -8.20
CA ASN A 79 49.00 -3.52 -9.48
C ASN A 79 47.52 -3.96 -9.53
N MET A 80 46.69 -3.53 -8.56
CA MET A 80 45.30 -3.95 -8.40
C MET A 80 45.14 -5.46 -8.19
N ALA A 81 46.19 -6.16 -7.73
CA ALA A 81 46.10 -7.57 -7.37
C ALA A 81 45.59 -7.73 -5.94
N LYS A 82 44.65 -8.66 -5.74
CA LYS A 82 44.07 -8.96 -4.43
C LYS A 82 45.16 -9.52 -3.50
N ARG A 83 45.26 -8.95 -2.31
CA ARG A 83 46.23 -9.35 -1.28
C ARG A 83 45.59 -9.36 0.11
N PRO A 84 46.24 -9.99 1.10
CA PRO A 84 45.85 -9.84 2.49
C PRO A 84 45.89 -8.36 2.91
N CYS A 85 44.86 -7.94 3.63
CA CYS A 85 44.83 -6.62 4.25
C CYS A 85 45.88 -6.50 5.35
N LYS A 86 46.54 -5.35 5.45
CA LYS A 86 47.43 -5.02 6.56
C LYS A 86 46.60 -4.71 7.80
N ALA A 87 47.20 -4.87 8.98
CA ALA A 87 46.54 -4.58 10.25
C ALA A 87 46.01 -3.14 10.36
N THR A 88 46.74 -2.17 9.80
CA THR A 88 46.34 -0.76 9.76
C THR A 88 45.13 -0.53 8.84
N GLU A 89 45.08 -1.22 7.70
CA GLU A 89 43.97 -1.15 6.75
C GLU A 89 42.71 -1.80 7.32
N LEU A 90 42.85 -2.93 8.03
CA LEU A 90 41.76 -3.56 8.75
C LEU A 90 41.24 -2.68 9.88
N ALA A 91 42.14 -2.01 10.63
CA ALA A 91 41.76 -1.09 11.69
C ALA A 91 41.04 0.15 11.13
N GLU A 92 41.46 0.67 9.98
CA GLU A 92 40.83 1.80 9.30
C GLU A 92 39.48 1.41 8.69
N GLN A 93 39.37 0.24 8.05
CA GLN A 93 38.09 -0.30 7.59
C GLN A 93 37.12 -0.52 8.75
N ARG A 94 37.61 -1.07 9.86
CA ARG A 94 36.79 -1.29 11.06
C ARG A 94 36.33 0.04 11.68
N LYS A 95 37.23 1.01 11.80
CA LYS A 95 36.90 2.35 12.28
C LYS A 95 35.88 3.04 11.39
N THR A 96 36.05 2.97 10.07
CA THR A 96 35.11 3.53 9.09
C THR A 96 33.74 2.85 9.21
N TRP A 97 33.71 1.52 9.34
CA TRP A 97 32.49 0.76 9.58
C TRP A 97 31.82 1.16 10.90
N ASP A 98 32.57 1.32 12.00
CA ASP A 98 32.05 1.75 13.30
C ASP A 98 31.52 3.20 13.24
N ASP A 99 32.23 4.12 12.58
CA ASP A 99 31.84 5.53 12.39
C ASP A 99 30.58 5.65 11.51
N GLU A 100 30.49 4.89 10.41
CA GLU A 100 29.29 4.79 9.57
C GLU A 100 28.12 4.18 10.34
N ARG A 101 28.36 3.18 11.21
CA ARG A 101 27.34 2.60 12.09
C ARG A 101 26.82 3.60 13.13
N LYS A 102 27.68 4.47 13.66
CA LYS A 102 27.29 5.52 14.60
C LYS A 102 26.52 6.65 13.92
N ALA A 103 27.03 7.17 12.80
CA ALA A 103 26.36 8.20 12.02
C ALA A 103 25.01 7.72 11.46
N SER A 104 24.92 6.44 11.06
CA SER A 104 23.65 5.83 10.66
C SER A 104 22.72 5.57 11.85
N ALA A 105 23.22 5.26 13.05
CA ALA A 105 22.38 5.11 14.24
C ALA A 105 21.64 6.41 14.59
N ASP A 106 22.34 7.55 14.65
CA ASP A 106 21.72 8.83 14.99
C ASP A 106 20.72 9.29 13.93
N ARG A 107 21.04 9.05 12.64
CA ARG A 107 20.12 9.31 11.53
C ARG A 107 18.87 8.42 11.63
N ARG A 108 19.04 7.13 11.90
CA ARG A 108 17.94 6.16 12.06
C ARG A 108 17.06 6.48 13.24
N ALA A 109 17.61 6.92 14.36
CA ALA A 109 16.80 7.34 15.51
C ALA A 109 15.85 8.48 15.12
N ARG A 110 16.34 9.49 14.38
CA ARG A 110 15.53 10.59 13.88
C ARG A 110 14.51 10.15 12.83
N GLU A 111 14.91 9.32 11.85
CA GLU A 111 14.03 8.80 10.81
C GLU A 111 12.94 7.88 11.38
N SER A 112 13.28 7.06 12.39
CA SER A 112 12.34 6.16 13.07
C SER A 112 11.27 6.94 13.84
N GLU A 113 11.66 7.97 14.58
CA GLU A 113 10.69 8.83 15.30
C GLU A 113 9.76 9.57 14.33
N GLN A 114 10.31 10.10 13.22
CA GLN A 114 9.49 10.72 12.17
C GLN A 114 8.53 9.72 11.52
N MET A 115 9.02 8.52 11.20
CA MET A 115 8.20 7.47 10.60
C MET A 115 7.11 7.00 11.55
N LYS A 116 7.44 6.80 12.83
CA LYS A 116 6.49 6.46 13.88
C LYS A 116 5.38 7.52 13.99
N ALA A 117 5.72 8.79 13.93
CA ALA A 117 4.73 9.87 13.93
C ALA A 117 3.80 9.79 12.70
N LEU A 118 4.36 9.56 11.50
CA LEU A 118 3.58 9.40 10.26
C LEU A 118 2.70 8.14 10.29
N LEU A 119 3.14 7.07 10.96
CA LEU A 119 2.42 5.81 11.09
C LEU A 119 1.49 5.77 12.33
N GLY A 120 1.07 6.93 12.83
CA GLY A 120 0.10 7.00 13.94
C GLY A 120 0.63 6.51 15.29
N GLY A 121 1.93 6.61 15.49
CA GLY A 121 2.63 6.18 16.70
C GLY A 121 3.06 4.70 16.70
N ILE A 122 2.93 4.00 15.56
CA ILE A 122 3.34 2.60 15.42
C ILE A 122 4.81 2.56 15.03
N ASP A 123 5.63 1.81 15.80
CA ASP A 123 7.04 1.60 15.50
C ASP A 123 7.19 0.49 14.45
N PRO A 124 7.54 0.80 13.19
CA PRO A 124 7.60 -0.20 12.12
C PRO A 124 8.74 -1.21 12.29
N SER A 125 9.70 -0.95 13.19
CA SER A 125 10.82 -1.84 13.47
C SER A 125 10.52 -2.85 14.59
N SER A 126 9.41 -2.67 15.31
CA SER A 126 8.99 -3.57 16.37
C SER A 126 8.26 -4.79 15.80
N PRO A 127 8.63 -6.02 16.20
CA PRO A 127 7.90 -7.23 15.79
C PRO A 127 6.45 -7.25 16.30
N ALA A 128 6.12 -6.46 17.34
CA ALA A 128 4.77 -6.36 17.88
C ALA A 128 3.89 -5.34 17.14
N ALA A 129 4.47 -4.48 16.31
CA ALA A 129 3.77 -3.38 15.65
C ALA A 129 2.59 -3.82 14.79
N ALA A 130 2.73 -4.97 14.14
CA ALA A 130 1.69 -5.52 13.29
C ALA A 130 0.45 -5.95 14.10
N GLU A 131 0.66 -6.62 15.24
CA GLU A 131 -0.46 -7.02 16.10
C GLU A 131 -1.05 -5.83 16.86
N GLU A 132 -0.22 -4.83 17.21
CA GLU A 132 -0.71 -3.58 17.79
C GLU A 132 -1.64 -2.86 16.82
N LEU A 133 -1.28 -2.78 15.54
CA LEU A 133 -2.14 -2.21 14.50
C LEU A 133 -3.44 -3.01 14.34
N ALA A 134 -3.36 -4.33 14.30
CA ALA A 134 -4.56 -5.17 14.26
C ALA A 134 -5.48 -4.90 15.45
N THR A 135 -4.91 -4.80 16.65
CA THR A 135 -5.64 -4.48 17.88
C THR A 135 -6.30 -3.11 17.82
N ARG A 136 -5.60 -2.09 17.31
CA ARG A 136 -6.16 -0.74 17.13
C ARG A 136 -7.29 -0.71 16.12
N LEU A 137 -7.17 -1.43 15.00
CA LEU A 137 -8.24 -1.54 14.00
C LEU A 137 -9.50 -2.18 14.58
N ARG A 138 -9.36 -3.29 15.33
CA ARG A 138 -10.48 -3.98 15.99
C ARG A 138 -11.25 -3.11 17.00
N ARG A 139 -10.67 -1.98 17.45
CA ARG A 139 -11.35 -1.02 18.33
C ARG A 139 -12.28 -0.05 17.57
N GLN A 140 -12.06 0.16 16.28
CA GLN A 140 -12.89 1.04 15.47
C GLN A 140 -14.18 0.32 15.04
N ALA A 141 -15.27 1.08 14.99
CA ALA A 141 -16.56 0.54 14.57
C ALA A 141 -16.48 -0.08 13.17
N GLY A 142 -17.14 -1.23 13.00
CA GLY A 142 -17.22 -1.97 11.74
C GLY A 142 -16.16 -3.06 11.57
N TRP A 143 -14.99 -2.96 12.21
CA TRP A 143 -13.97 -4.02 12.16
C TRP A 143 -14.39 -5.23 13.01
N LYS A 144 -14.86 -6.30 12.36
CA LYS A 144 -15.30 -7.54 13.01
C LYS A 144 -14.12 -8.44 13.34
N SER A 145 -13.19 -8.57 12.39
CA SER A 145 -11.93 -9.28 12.59
C SER A 145 -10.79 -8.62 11.82
N VAL A 146 -9.59 -8.73 12.37
CA VAL A 146 -8.33 -8.31 11.74
C VAL A 146 -7.31 -9.32 12.19
N ILE A 147 -6.67 -10.07 11.31
CA ILE A 147 -5.73 -11.14 11.66
C ILE A 147 -4.44 -10.90 10.89
N TYR A 148 -3.34 -10.66 11.61
CA TYR A 148 -2.04 -10.54 10.97
C TYR A 148 -1.55 -11.93 10.48
N LYS A 149 -1.09 -12.00 9.23
CA LYS A 149 -0.62 -13.23 8.58
C LYS A 149 0.87 -13.21 8.23
N GLY A 150 1.62 -12.19 8.67
CA GLY A 150 3.01 -11.99 8.28
C GLY A 150 3.15 -11.04 7.09
N ASP A 151 4.37 -10.53 6.84
CA ASP A 151 4.73 -9.73 5.68
C ASP A 151 3.81 -8.54 5.38
N GLY A 152 3.30 -7.89 6.43
CA GLY A 152 2.36 -6.77 6.31
C GLY A 152 0.97 -7.15 5.79
N LEU A 153 0.63 -8.44 5.71
CA LEU A 153 -0.67 -8.97 5.31
C LEU A 153 -1.62 -9.10 6.50
N TYR A 154 -2.83 -8.57 6.33
CA TYR A 154 -3.93 -8.68 7.27
C TYR A 154 -5.12 -9.31 6.57
N VAL A 155 -5.70 -10.35 7.17
CA VAL A 155 -6.99 -10.87 6.75
C VAL A 155 -8.05 -10.23 7.63
N VAL A 156 -9.02 -9.56 7.01
CA VAL A 156 -9.98 -8.70 7.71
C VAL A 156 -11.40 -9.09 7.35
N ASP A 157 -12.30 -8.84 8.29
CA ASP A 157 -13.74 -8.82 8.07
C ASP A 157 -14.29 -7.50 8.62
N PHE A 158 -14.90 -6.71 7.75
CA PHE A 158 -15.47 -5.41 8.04
C PHE A 158 -16.93 -5.38 7.61
N SER A 159 -17.79 -4.86 8.49
CA SER A 159 -19.20 -4.62 8.20
C SER A 159 -19.71 -3.44 9.00
N LEU A 160 -20.18 -2.41 8.29
CA LEU A 160 -20.79 -1.21 8.87
C LEU A 160 -22.12 -0.94 8.17
N SER A 161 -23.13 -0.57 8.96
CA SER A 161 -24.42 -0.12 8.45
C SER A 161 -24.80 1.19 9.12
N GLY A 162 -25.54 2.04 8.40
CA GLY A 162 -25.99 3.31 8.92
C GLY A 162 -26.89 4.05 7.94
N ARG A 163 -27.01 5.36 8.16
CA ARG A 163 -27.58 6.30 7.20
C ARG A 163 -26.46 7.13 6.62
N LEU A 164 -26.46 7.32 5.31
CA LEU A 164 -25.46 8.12 4.62
C LEU A 164 -25.84 9.60 4.76
N ASP A 165 -25.68 10.13 5.97
CA ASP A 165 -25.91 11.55 6.27
C ASP A 165 -24.63 12.38 6.03
N HIS A 166 -23.47 11.72 6.04
CA HIS A 166 -22.15 12.26 5.71
C HIS A 166 -21.44 11.33 4.73
N ASP A 167 -20.34 11.82 4.15
CA ASP A 167 -19.49 10.99 3.30
C ASP A 167 -18.94 9.78 4.08
N PHE A 168 -18.78 8.67 3.37
CA PHE A 168 -18.19 7.45 3.89
C PHE A 168 -16.91 7.13 3.13
N ALA A 169 -15.88 6.67 3.83
CA ALA A 169 -14.68 6.14 3.21
C ALA A 169 -14.25 4.88 3.95
N PHE A 170 -13.68 3.93 3.23
CA PHE A 170 -13.09 2.74 3.82
C PHE A 170 -11.79 2.38 3.12
N PRO A 171 -10.72 2.00 3.86
CA PRO A 171 -10.63 2.05 5.33
C PRO A 171 -10.35 3.47 5.82
N THR A 172 -10.87 3.80 7.01
CA THR A 172 -10.32 4.86 7.86
C THR A 172 -9.54 4.20 8.98
N ILE A 173 -8.40 4.78 9.35
CA ILE A 173 -7.56 4.26 10.41
C ILE A 173 -7.25 5.41 11.38
N GLU A 174 -7.62 5.22 12.64
CA GLU A 174 -7.40 6.20 13.71
C GLU A 174 -5.92 6.60 13.78
N ARG A 175 -5.66 7.91 13.80
CA ARG A 175 -4.31 8.51 13.83
C ARG A 175 -3.41 8.16 12.64
N PHE A 176 -3.97 7.70 11.53
CA PHE A 176 -3.20 7.30 10.36
C PHE A 176 -3.67 8.08 9.10
N PRO A 177 -3.30 9.36 8.98
CA PRO A 177 -3.84 10.27 7.96
C PRO A 177 -3.39 9.93 6.53
N MET A 178 -2.38 9.06 6.39
CA MET A 178 -1.84 8.63 5.09
C MET A 178 -2.57 7.41 4.51
N ALA A 179 -3.62 6.90 5.17
CA ALA A 179 -4.43 5.81 4.64
C ALA A 179 -5.11 6.23 3.34
N ASN A 180 -4.78 5.58 2.22
CA ASN A 180 -5.57 5.70 1.00
C ASN A 180 -6.85 4.87 1.13
N PRO A 181 -8.03 5.44 0.81
CA PRO A 181 -9.29 4.70 0.86
C PRO A 181 -9.40 3.76 -0.33
N PHE A 182 -10.02 2.62 -0.09
CA PHE A 182 -10.42 1.68 -1.14
C PHE A 182 -11.72 2.08 -1.81
N ILE A 183 -12.66 2.60 -1.02
CA ILE A 183 -13.94 3.12 -1.48
C ILE A 183 -14.26 4.44 -0.78
N GLN A 184 -14.95 5.31 -1.51
CA GLN A 184 -15.51 6.56 -1.04
C GLN A 184 -16.95 6.69 -1.55
N LEU A 185 -17.85 7.10 -0.66
CA LEU A 185 -19.22 7.49 -0.96
C LEU A 185 -19.36 8.98 -0.65
N THR A 186 -19.60 9.79 -1.67
CA THR A 186 -19.78 11.24 -1.54
C THR A 186 -21.23 11.59 -1.78
N ARG A 187 -21.92 12.09 -0.74
CA ARG A 187 -23.31 12.52 -0.85
C ARG A 187 -23.37 13.97 -1.34
N ARG A 188 -24.11 14.20 -2.42
CA ARG A 188 -24.30 15.53 -3.00
C ARG A 188 -25.58 16.18 -2.48
N ALA A 189 -25.62 17.51 -2.52
CA ALA A 189 -26.78 18.29 -2.11
C ALA A 189 -28.04 18.02 -2.95
N ASP A 190 -27.88 17.52 -4.18
CA ASP A 190 -28.99 17.13 -5.07
C ASP A 190 -29.57 15.74 -4.77
N GLY A 191 -29.11 15.08 -3.70
CA GLY A 191 -29.56 13.75 -3.29
C GLY A 191 -28.91 12.60 -4.06
N SER A 192 -27.92 12.86 -4.93
CA SER A 192 -27.12 11.81 -5.54
C SER A 192 -25.91 11.43 -4.70
N VAL A 193 -25.51 10.16 -4.77
CA VAL A 193 -24.34 9.60 -4.10
C VAL A 193 -23.38 9.14 -5.18
N ARG A 194 -22.18 9.73 -5.17
CA ARG A 194 -21.07 9.25 -6.00
C ARG A 194 -20.34 8.15 -5.26
N VAL A 195 -20.15 7.03 -5.92
CA VAL A 195 -19.35 5.90 -5.45
C VAL A 195 -18.08 5.84 -6.29
N ASP A 196 -16.94 6.01 -5.64
CA ASP A 196 -15.62 5.85 -6.24
C ASP A 196 -14.87 4.77 -5.47
N ALA A 197 -14.35 3.74 -6.16
CA ALA A 197 -13.60 2.66 -5.53
C ALA A 197 -12.13 2.61 -6.00
N PRO A 198 -11.32 3.64 -5.72
CA PRO A 198 -9.96 3.74 -6.26
C PRO A 198 -9.04 2.60 -5.81
N GLY A 199 -9.23 2.05 -4.60
CA GLY A 199 -8.48 0.88 -4.14
C GLY A 199 -8.78 -0.39 -4.92
N PHE A 200 -9.88 -0.41 -5.68
CA PHE A 200 -10.30 -1.53 -6.51
C PHE A 200 -9.90 -1.35 -7.99
N GLY A 201 -9.02 -0.38 -8.28
CA GLY A 201 -8.50 -0.13 -9.63
C GLY A 201 -7.10 -0.69 -9.90
N PRO A 202 -6.63 -0.61 -11.16
CA PRO A 202 -5.33 -1.13 -11.58
C PRO A 202 -4.13 -0.52 -10.85
N ALA A 203 -4.25 0.73 -10.36
CA ALA A 203 -3.25 1.39 -9.53
C ALA A 203 -3.02 0.71 -8.16
N SER A 204 -3.97 -0.13 -7.74
CA SER A 204 -3.93 -0.91 -6.50
C SER A 204 -3.48 -2.35 -6.73
N GLY A 205 -3.02 -2.68 -7.94
CA GLY A 205 -2.49 -3.99 -8.29
C GLY A 205 -1.19 -3.89 -9.09
N ALA A 206 -0.93 -4.88 -9.94
CA ALA A 206 0.24 -4.89 -10.83
C ALA A 206 0.28 -3.74 -11.85
N GLY A 207 -0.83 -2.99 -12.00
CA GLY A 207 -0.94 -1.81 -12.86
C GLY A 207 -0.44 -0.50 -12.23
N ASN A 208 0.10 -0.54 -10.99
CA ASN A 208 0.82 0.60 -10.44
C ASN A 208 2.06 0.88 -11.31
N PRO A 209 2.28 2.12 -11.79
CA PRO A 209 3.47 2.50 -12.56
C PRO A 209 4.78 2.09 -11.88
N PHE A 210 4.82 2.07 -10.55
CA PHE A 210 5.96 1.60 -9.77
C PHE A 210 6.20 0.08 -9.93
N THR A 211 5.15 -0.74 -9.89
CA THR A 211 5.24 -2.20 -10.09
C THR A 211 5.62 -2.53 -11.54
N ALA A 212 5.02 -1.81 -12.51
CA ALA A 212 5.34 -1.96 -13.93
C ALA A 212 6.82 -1.61 -14.21
N MET A 213 7.33 -0.52 -13.63
CA MET A 213 8.73 -0.11 -13.76
C MET A 213 9.68 -1.10 -13.09
N MET A 214 9.33 -1.63 -11.90
CA MET A 214 10.10 -2.67 -11.23
C MET A 214 10.14 -3.98 -12.03
N SER A 215 9.03 -4.40 -12.63
CA SER A 215 9.01 -5.58 -13.51
C SER A 215 9.83 -5.36 -14.79
N GLY A 216 9.78 -4.16 -15.37
CA GLY A 216 10.59 -3.80 -16.54
C GLY A 216 12.08 -3.81 -16.24
N ALA A 217 12.49 -3.20 -15.11
CA ALA A 217 13.88 -3.16 -14.67
C ALA A 217 14.45 -4.56 -14.36
N MET A 218 13.64 -5.45 -13.77
CA MET A 218 14.03 -6.84 -13.53
C MET A 218 14.16 -7.66 -14.83
N SER A 219 13.34 -7.34 -15.84
CA SER A 219 13.38 -8.00 -17.15
C SER A 219 14.56 -7.54 -18.01
N GLU A 220 15.01 -6.28 -17.87
CA GLU A 220 16.20 -5.76 -18.56
C GLU A 220 17.54 -6.20 -17.91
N MET A 221 17.56 -6.49 -16.61
CA MET A 221 18.79 -6.83 -15.88
C MET A 221 19.17 -8.33 -15.95
N GLY A 222 18.52 -9.12 -16.82
CA GLY A 222 18.99 -10.45 -17.23
C GLY A 222 19.37 -11.44 -16.11
N GLY A 223 18.67 -11.43 -14.97
CA GLY A 223 19.16 -12.05 -13.75
C GLY A 223 18.21 -13.02 -13.04
N ALA A 224 18.56 -14.30 -13.13
CA ALA A 224 18.24 -15.43 -12.24
C ALA A 224 16.78 -15.93 -12.16
N ALA A 225 16.61 -17.21 -12.48
CA ALA A 225 15.46 -18.05 -12.12
C ALA A 225 15.39 -18.32 -10.59
N GLY A 226 15.47 -17.26 -9.78
CA GLY A 226 14.95 -17.25 -8.41
C GLY A 226 13.50 -16.83 -8.49
N LYS A 227 12.60 -17.61 -7.87
CA LYS A 227 11.14 -17.38 -7.87
C LYS A 227 10.83 -15.89 -7.83
N ALA A 228 10.32 -15.36 -8.95
CA ALA A 228 9.77 -14.02 -8.97
C ALA A 228 8.86 -13.88 -7.74
N PRO A 229 9.01 -12.85 -6.90
CA PRO A 229 8.11 -12.65 -5.78
C PRO A 229 6.70 -12.71 -6.35
N ALA A 230 5.89 -13.65 -5.85
CA ALA A 230 4.55 -13.87 -6.37
C ALA A 230 3.83 -12.52 -6.32
N LEU A 231 3.52 -11.97 -7.51
CA LEU A 231 2.82 -10.69 -7.59
C LEU A 231 1.59 -10.81 -6.70
N PRO A 232 1.40 -9.91 -5.70
CA PRO A 232 0.24 -9.98 -4.83
C PRO A 232 -1.00 -10.03 -5.71
N THR A 233 -1.78 -11.10 -5.54
CA THR A 233 -2.92 -11.37 -6.40
C THR A 233 -4.02 -10.41 -6.00
N PHE A 234 -4.08 -9.27 -6.68
CA PHE A 234 -5.25 -8.41 -6.69
C PHE A 234 -6.34 -9.15 -7.46
N ASP A 235 -7.31 -9.67 -6.71
CA ASP A 235 -8.42 -10.47 -7.22
C ASP A 235 -9.61 -10.27 -6.29
N GLY A 236 -10.73 -9.79 -6.81
CA GLY A 236 -11.90 -9.66 -5.97
C GLY A 236 -13.17 -9.35 -6.70
N THR A 237 -14.23 -9.27 -5.92
CA THR A 237 -15.54 -8.85 -6.42
C THR A 237 -16.00 -7.63 -5.64
N PHE A 238 -16.62 -6.71 -6.36
CA PHE A 238 -17.33 -5.60 -5.77
C PHE A 238 -18.75 -5.56 -6.32
N THR A 239 -19.73 -5.41 -5.43
CA THR A 239 -21.13 -5.29 -5.82
C THR A 239 -21.77 -4.07 -5.19
N ILE A 240 -22.68 -3.43 -5.93
CA ILE A 240 -23.61 -2.45 -5.39
C ILE A 240 -25.02 -2.98 -5.60
N THR A 241 -25.80 -3.07 -4.53
CA THR A 241 -27.24 -3.32 -4.58
C THR A 241 -27.98 -2.05 -4.17
N THR A 242 -28.99 -1.64 -4.94
CA THR A 242 -29.69 -0.37 -4.72
C THR A 242 -31.12 -0.40 -5.26
N ASP A 243 -32.06 0.23 -4.56
CA ASP A 243 -33.39 0.61 -5.08
C ASP A 243 -33.48 2.11 -5.45
N GLY A 244 -32.38 2.85 -5.32
CA GLY A 244 -32.20 4.17 -5.91
C GLY A 244 -31.92 4.11 -7.41
N GLN A 245 -32.12 5.23 -8.11
CA GLN A 245 -31.94 5.32 -9.56
C GLN A 245 -30.45 5.38 -9.91
N VAL A 246 -29.94 4.39 -10.66
CA VAL A 246 -28.58 4.44 -11.21
C VAL A 246 -28.52 5.46 -12.34
N LEU A 247 -27.76 6.54 -12.15
CA LEU A 247 -27.59 7.62 -13.14
C LEU A 247 -26.39 7.37 -14.06
N ALA A 248 -25.32 6.79 -13.52
CA ALA A 248 -24.11 6.44 -14.26
C ALA A 248 -23.38 5.30 -13.55
N ASN A 249 -22.68 4.47 -14.30
CA ASN A 249 -21.79 3.43 -13.78
C ASN A 249 -20.77 3.03 -14.88
N ASN A 250 -19.79 2.21 -14.51
CA ASN A 250 -18.84 1.61 -15.44
C ASN A 250 -18.80 0.08 -15.36
N THR A 251 -19.94 -0.58 -15.08
CA THR A 251 -20.03 -2.04 -15.28
C THR A 251 -20.12 -2.34 -16.77
N ASP A 252 -19.65 -3.53 -17.17
CA ASP A 252 -19.78 -4.01 -18.55
C ASP A 252 -21.24 -4.36 -18.87
N GLU A 253 -21.89 -5.06 -17.94
CA GLU A 253 -23.28 -5.54 -18.07
C GLU A 253 -24.34 -4.47 -17.74
N GLY A 254 -23.94 -3.27 -17.31
CA GLY A 254 -24.88 -2.27 -16.77
C GLY A 254 -25.60 -2.73 -15.48
N PRO A 255 -26.71 -2.06 -15.09
CA PRO A 255 -27.55 -2.47 -13.97
C PRO A 255 -28.38 -3.72 -14.28
N GLN A 256 -28.27 -4.73 -13.44
CA GLN A 256 -29.02 -5.99 -13.54
C GLN A 256 -30.19 -6.01 -12.54
N PRO A 257 -31.33 -6.68 -12.85
CA PRO A 257 -32.43 -6.84 -11.90
C PRO A 257 -32.00 -7.58 -10.62
N ASP A 258 -32.47 -7.13 -9.46
CA ASP A 258 -32.27 -7.79 -8.18
C ASP A 258 -33.55 -7.71 -7.33
N PRO A 259 -33.89 -8.72 -6.48
CA PRO A 259 -35.07 -8.64 -5.62
C PRO A 259 -35.10 -7.39 -4.73
N ALA A 260 -33.93 -6.83 -4.40
CA ALA A 260 -33.80 -5.62 -3.61
C ALA A 260 -33.67 -4.33 -4.46
N GLY A 261 -33.90 -4.41 -5.78
CA GLY A 261 -33.86 -3.30 -6.73
C GLY A 261 -33.02 -3.62 -7.97
N GLN A 262 -31.81 -3.08 -8.00
CA GLN A 262 -30.82 -3.27 -9.06
C GLN A 262 -29.48 -3.68 -8.47
N ARG A 263 -28.69 -4.43 -9.23
CA ARG A 263 -27.32 -4.82 -8.90
C ARG A 263 -26.34 -4.34 -9.96
N LEU A 264 -25.25 -3.72 -9.52
CA LEU A 264 -24.03 -3.51 -10.28
C LEU A 264 -22.97 -4.48 -9.74
N ALA A 265 -22.22 -5.13 -10.63
CA ALA A 265 -21.21 -6.11 -10.24
C ALA A 265 -19.94 -5.93 -11.05
N TRP A 266 -18.79 -5.97 -10.36
CA TRP A 266 -17.46 -5.96 -10.95
C TRP A 266 -16.70 -7.19 -10.50
N VAL A 267 -16.05 -7.85 -11.45
CA VAL A 267 -14.98 -8.81 -11.19
C VAL A 267 -13.65 -8.10 -11.44
N LEU A 268 -12.80 -8.07 -10.42
CA LEU A 268 -11.64 -7.19 -10.34
C LEU A 268 -10.38 -8.01 -10.30
N ASN A 269 -9.42 -7.68 -11.15
CA ASN A 269 -8.11 -8.31 -11.18
C ASN A 269 -7.08 -7.38 -11.84
N ALA A 270 -5.84 -7.87 -11.97
CA ALA A 270 -4.74 -7.10 -12.58
C ALA A 270 -5.02 -6.59 -14.01
N ARG A 271 -6.03 -7.15 -14.71
CA ARG A 271 -6.43 -6.74 -16.07
C ARG A 271 -7.62 -5.78 -16.10
N SER A 272 -8.20 -5.43 -14.95
CA SER A 272 -9.31 -4.48 -14.88
C SER A 272 -8.89 -3.12 -15.43
N ALA A 273 -9.66 -2.61 -16.39
CA ALA A 273 -9.33 -1.38 -17.12
C ALA A 273 -9.45 -0.11 -16.25
N ALA A 274 -10.40 -0.10 -15.31
CA ALA A 274 -10.66 1.04 -14.45
C ALA A 274 -11.17 0.58 -13.07
N ALA A 275 -11.05 1.47 -12.09
CA ALA A 275 -11.68 1.32 -10.79
C ALA A 275 -13.22 1.38 -10.92
N PRO A 276 -14.00 0.62 -10.13
CA PRO A 276 -15.46 0.76 -10.08
C PRO A 276 -15.90 2.18 -9.75
N THR A 277 -16.88 2.67 -10.51
CA THR A 277 -17.56 3.95 -10.24
C THR A 277 -19.05 3.82 -10.49
N ALA A 278 -19.84 4.53 -9.68
CA ALA A 278 -21.27 4.66 -9.87
C ALA A 278 -21.77 6.02 -9.38
N LEU A 279 -22.91 6.46 -9.92
CA LEU A 279 -23.68 7.60 -9.42
C LEU A 279 -25.12 7.13 -9.22
N VAL A 280 -25.59 7.15 -7.98
CA VAL A 280 -26.93 6.69 -7.61
C VAL A 280 -27.72 7.85 -7.05
N ARG A 281 -28.92 8.10 -7.57
CA ARG A 281 -29.85 9.07 -6.99
C ARG A 281 -30.70 8.41 -5.93
N LEU A 282 -30.67 8.98 -4.73
CA LEU A 282 -31.55 8.59 -3.63
C LEU A 282 -32.96 9.16 -3.83
N GLY A 283 -33.94 8.55 -3.16
CA GLY A 283 -35.28 9.11 -3.05
C GLY A 283 -35.27 10.37 -2.19
N GLN A 284 -36.19 11.29 -2.48
CA GLN A 284 -36.50 12.41 -1.59
C GLN A 284 -37.11 11.90 -0.28
#